data_AF-A0A3D0II92-F1
#
_entry.id   AF-A0A3D0II92-F1
#
_cell.length_a   1.000
_cell.length_b   1.000
_cell.length_c   1.000
_cell.angle_alpha   90.00
_cell.angle_beta   90.00
_cell.angle_gamma   90.00
#
_symmetry.space_group_name_H-M   'P 1'
#
loop_
_entity.id
_entity.type
_entity.pdbx_description
1 polymer ?
#
loop_
_entity_poly.entity_id
_entity_poly.type
_entity_poly.pdbx_seq_one_letter_code
_entity_poly.pdbx_strand_id
1 'polypeptide(L)'
;LCNYFCSHECPIGQEYVPEVVPKELSQITLEMIATLNSIDRNKNRLIEITVDGKVNDDELPDFIEIKNELDKMALTIDSLRLWIDNAIAAGALNKEDFDK
;
A
#
# COMPACT_ATOMS: atom_id res chain seq x y z
N LEU A 1 -9.31 -6.14 -13.63
CA LEU A 1 -8.45 -7.10 -14.39
C LEU A 1 -6.97 -6.70 -14.47
N CYS A 2 -6.56 -5.46 -14.15
CA CYS A 2 -5.16 -5.05 -14.31
C CYS A 2 -4.17 -5.67 -13.30
N ASN A 3 -4.55 -5.89 -12.02
CA ASN A 3 -3.59 -6.44 -11.05
C ASN A 3 -3.18 -7.88 -11.41
N TYR A 4 -4.12 -8.78 -11.75
CA TYR A 4 -3.79 -10.16 -12.14
C TYR A 4 -2.85 -10.21 -13.34
N PHE A 5 -3.13 -9.45 -14.41
CA PHE A 5 -2.23 -9.37 -15.55
C PHE A 5 -0.84 -8.85 -15.14
N CYS A 6 -0.77 -7.79 -14.33
CA CYS A 6 0.50 -7.23 -13.88
C CYS A 6 1.28 -8.19 -12.98
N SER A 7 0.63 -8.93 -12.08
CA SER A 7 1.31 -9.84 -11.13
C SER A 7 1.59 -11.23 -11.71
N HIS A 8 0.90 -11.65 -12.77
CA HIS A 8 1.01 -13.02 -13.31
C HIS A 8 1.41 -13.11 -14.78
N GLU A 9 1.20 -12.09 -15.60
CA GLU A 9 1.40 -12.18 -17.06
C GLU A 9 2.44 -11.19 -17.59
N CYS A 10 2.61 -10.03 -16.97
CA CYS A 10 3.63 -9.06 -17.32
C CYS A 10 5.03 -9.55 -16.86
N PRO A 11 6.03 -9.73 -17.75
CA PRO A 11 7.35 -10.24 -17.37
C PRO A 11 8.07 -9.38 -16.33
N ILE A 12 7.84 -8.05 -16.37
CA ILE A 12 8.38 -7.11 -15.38
C ILE A 12 7.54 -7.18 -14.10
N GLY A 13 6.21 -7.20 -14.24
CA GLY A 13 5.31 -7.15 -13.11
C GLY A 13 5.28 -8.42 -12.26
N GLN A 14 5.59 -9.59 -12.82
CA GLN A 14 5.72 -10.84 -12.04
C GLN A 14 6.78 -10.74 -10.92
N GLU A 15 7.84 -9.96 -11.13
CA GLU A 15 8.91 -9.78 -10.15
C GLU A 15 8.62 -8.65 -9.15
N TYR A 16 7.86 -7.63 -9.55
CA TYR A 16 7.74 -6.38 -8.79
C TYR A 16 6.31 -6.01 -8.34
N VAL A 17 5.27 -6.66 -8.88
CA VAL A 17 3.86 -6.34 -8.59
C VAL A 17 3.24 -7.47 -7.77
N PRO A 18 2.97 -7.24 -6.48
CA PRO A 18 2.30 -8.22 -5.64
C PRO A 18 0.83 -8.41 -6.08
N GLU A 19 0.35 -9.65 -5.96
CA GLU A 19 -1.07 -9.95 -6.15
C GLU A 19 -1.90 -9.35 -5.01
N VAL A 20 -2.97 -8.65 -5.38
CA VAL A 20 -3.93 -8.08 -4.44
C VAL A 20 -5.15 -9.00 -4.38
N VAL A 21 -5.34 -9.66 -3.24
CA VAL A 21 -6.48 -10.55 -3.01
C VAL A 21 -7.75 -9.73 -2.73
N PRO A 22 -8.92 -10.11 -3.28
CA PRO A 22 -10.19 -9.46 -2.94
C PRO A 22 -10.46 -9.54 -1.44
N LYS A 23 -10.79 -8.40 -0.83
CA LYS A 23 -11.13 -8.27 0.60
C LYS A 23 -12.40 -7.46 0.77
N GLU A 24 -13.11 -7.68 1.88
CA GLU A 24 -14.24 -6.84 2.28
C GLU A 24 -13.77 -5.44 2.69
N LEU A 25 -14.60 -4.42 2.44
CA LEU A 25 -14.27 -3.02 2.75
C LEU A 25 -13.95 -2.81 4.24
N SER A 26 -14.65 -3.51 5.14
CA SER A 26 -14.42 -3.46 6.59
C SER A 26 -13.04 -3.98 6.97
N GLN A 27 -12.57 -5.07 6.34
CA GLN A 27 -11.24 -5.61 6.56
C GLN A 27 -10.16 -4.63 6.06
N ILE A 28 -10.34 -4.09 4.85
CA ILE A 28 -9.42 -3.09 4.28
C ILE A 28 -9.32 -1.86 5.21
N THR A 29 -10.45 -1.43 5.78
CA THR A 29 -10.49 -0.29 6.71
C THR A 29 -9.70 -0.57 7.99
N LEU A 30 -9.83 -1.76 8.56
CA LEU A 30 -9.07 -2.16 9.76
C LEU A 30 -7.57 -2.25 9.47
N GLU A 31 -7.19 -2.84 8.35
CA GLU A 31 -5.78 -2.90 7.91
C GLU A 31 -5.21 -1.49 7.68
N MET A 32 -6.00 -0.58 7.10
CA MET A 32 -5.60 0.81 6.87
C MET A 32 -5.30 1.50 8.19
N ILE A 33 -6.22 1.42 9.16
CA ILE A 33 -6.04 1.99 10.49
C ILE A 33 -4.79 1.40 11.17
N ALA A 34 -4.56 0.09 11.05
CA ALA A 34 -3.37 -0.54 11.60
C ALA A 34 -2.08 0.00 10.97
N THR A 35 -2.02 0.16 9.65
CA THR A 35 -0.86 0.73 8.95
C THR A 35 -0.61 2.19 9.31
N LEU A 36 -1.67 3.02 9.38
CA LEU A 36 -1.58 4.41 9.82
C LEU A 36 -1.03 4.53 11.24
N ASN A 37 -1.50 3.68 12.15
CA ASN A 37 -1.01 3.66 13.53
C ASN A 37 0.47 3.26 13.63
N SER A 38 0.97 2.38 12.74
CA SER A 38 2.39 2.02 12.72
C SER A 38 3.26 3.16 12.22
N ILE A 39 2.87 3.77 11.10
CA ILE A 39 3.56 4.94 10.56
C ILE A 39 3.58 6.10 11.56
N ASP A 40 2.47 6.36 12.27
CA ASP A 40 2.42 7.42 13.26
C ASP A 40 3.42 7.21 14.41
N ARG A 41 3.62 5.96 14.84
CA ARG A 41 4.63 5.62 15.87
C ARG A 41 6.04 5.87 15.37
N ASN A 42 6.32 5.60 14.09
CA ASN A 42 7.66 5.67 13.54
C ASN A 42 8.01 6.99 12.85
N LYS A 43 7.06 7.91 12.70
CA LYS A 43 7.25 9.20 12.01
C LYS A 43 8.43 10.02 12.56
N ASN A 44 8.59 10.05 13.88
CA ASN A 44 9.66 10.83 14.52
C ASN A 44 11.01 10.20 14.24
N ARG A 45 11.09 8.87 14.28
CA ARG A 45 12.31 8.14 13.96
C ARG A 45 12.72 8.33 12.50
N LEU A 46 11.75 8.34 11.58
CA LEU A 46 12.01 8.67 10.17
C LEU A 46 12.57 10.10 10.01
N ILE A 47 12.03 11.07 10.75
CA ILE A 47 12.57 12.44 10.74
C ILE A 47 14.02 12.44 11.22
N GLU A 48 14.31 11.80 12.36
CA GLU A 48 15.66 11.71 12.92
C GLU A 48 16.66 11.13 11.93
N ILE A 49 16.35 9.97 11.34
CA ILE A 49 17.20 9.28 10.37
C ILE A 49 17.45 10.15 9.13
N THR A 50 16.47 10.94 8.70
CA THR A 50 16.55 11.68 7.43
C THR A 50 17.13 13.09 7.58
N VAL A 51 17.49 13.53 8.79
CA VAL A 51 17.93 14.91 9.08
C VAL A 51 19.09 15.35 8.18
N ASP A 52 20.09 14.49 7.99
CA ASP A 52 21.30 14.82 7.23
C ASP A 52 21.26 14.32 5.77
N GLY A 53 20.14 13.71 5.37
CA GLY A 53 19.92 13.14 4.04
C GLY A 53 20.67 11.84 3.77
N LYS A 54 21.23 11.18 4.79
CA LYS A 54 21.92 9.89 4.67
C LYS A 54 21.33 8.90 5.67
N VAL A 55 21.49 7.61 5.38
CA VAL A 55 21.14 6.54 6.31
C VAL A 55 22.44 5.83 6.65
N ASN A 56 22.87 5.93 7.91
CA ASN A 56 24.09 5.32 8.38
C ASN A 56 23.85 3.85 8.81
N ASP A 57 24.93 3.10 9.02
CA ASP A 57 24.84 1.65 9.31
C ASP A 57 24.06 1.33 10.59
N ASP A 58 24.08 2.23 11.57
CA ASP A 58 23.32 2.12 12.83
C ASP A 58 21.84 2.53 12.69
N GLU A 59 21.50 3.28 11.66
CA GLU A 59 20.13 3.74 11.34
C GLU A 59 19.42 2.80 10.35
N LEU A 60 20.20 2.05 9.57
CA LEU A 60 19.70 1.17 8.51
C LEU A 60 18.64 0.15 9.00
N PRO A 61 18.79 -0.52 10.16
CA PRO A 61 17.76 -1.46 10.64
C PRO A 61 16.40 -0.79 10.85
N ASP A 62 16.39 0.36 11.52
CA ASP A 62 15.17 1.14 11.78
C ASP A 62 14.57 1.66 10.48
N PHE A 63 15.42 2.12 9.55
CA PHE A 63 14.98 2.58 8.24
C PHE A 63 14.32 1.47 7.42
N ILE A 64 14.87 0.25 7.46
CA ILE A 64 14.27 -0.93 6.80
C ILE A 64 12.91 -1.26 7.42
N GLU A 65 12.77 -1.20 8.74
CA GLU A 65 11.49 -1.43 9.41
C GLU A 65 10.43 -0.42 8.95
N ILE A 66 10.77 0.87 8.94
CA ILE A 66 9.90 1.96 8.47
C ILE A 66 9.50 1.76 7.01
N LYS A 67 10.47 1.42 6.15
CA LYS A 67 10.22 1.13 4.73
C LYS A 67 9.22 -0.02 4.57
N ASN A 68 9.37 -1.09 5.35
CA ASN A 68 8.45 -2.23 5.31
C ASN A 68 7.03 -1.87 5.78
N GLU A 69 6.89 -0.93 6.71
CA GLU A 69 5.57 -0.41 7.09
C GLU A 69 4.93 0.43 5.98
N LEU A 70 5.72 1.24 5.29
CA LEU A 70 5.26 2.01 4.13
C LEU A 70 4.82 1.09 2.99
N ASP A 71 5.55 0.00 2.74
CA ASP A 71 5.13 -1.02 1.76
C ASP A 71 3.77 -1.64 2.12
N LYS A 72 3.56 -1.98 3.41
CA LYS A 72 2.27 -2.52 3.88
C LYS A 72 1.14 -1.51 3.67
N MET A 73 1.39 -0.22 3.92
CA MET A 73 0.41 0.83 3.63
C MET A 73 0.07 0.89 2.14
N ALA A 74 1.08 0.81 1.25
CA ALA A 74 0.87 0.79 -0.18
C ALA A 74 -0.03 -0.38 -0.62
N LEU A 75 0.23 -1.59 -0.10
CA LEU A 75 -0.60 -2.78 -0.37
C LEU A 75 -2.06 -2.61 0.09
N THR A 76 -2.28 -1.97 1.24
CA THR A 76 -3.63 -1.70 1.74
C THR A 76 -4.35 -0.67 0.87
N ILE A 77 -3.64 0.36 0.38
CA ILE A 77 -4.18 1.33 -0.59
C ILE A 77 -4.58 0.62 -1.89
N ASP A 78 -3.73 -0.26 -2.40
CA ASP A 78 -4.02 -1.01 -3.63
C ASP A 78 -5.19 -1.99 -3.44
N SER A 79 -5.35 -2.57 -2.24
CA SER A 79 -6.52 -3.36 -1.87
C SER A 79 -7.81 -2.54 -1.92
N LEU A 80 -7.77 -1.30 -1.43
CA LEU A 80 -8.91 -0.38 -1.50
C LEU A 80 -9.26 -0.02 -2.95
N ARG A 81 -8.26 0.27 -3.78
CA ARG A 81 -8.45 0.56 -5.21
C ARG A 81 -9.09 -0.62 -5.94
N LEU A 82 -8.60 -1.84 -5.70
CA LEU A 82 -9.19 -3.04 -6.29
C LEU A 82 -10.64 -3.24 -5.85
N TRP A 83 -10.96 -2.96 -4.58
CA TRP A 83 -12.33 -3.03 -4.10
C TRP A 83 -13.24 -2.02 -4.82
N ILE A 84 -12.78 -0.78 -5.01
CA ILE A 84 -13.52 0.25 -5.76
C ILE A 84 -13.75 -0.21 -7.21
N ASP A 85 -12.72 -0.69 -7.89
CA ASP A 85 -12.83 -1.20 -9.27
C ASP A 85 -13.88 -2.32 -9.38
N ASN A 86 -13.88 -3.25 -8.42
CA ASN A 86 -14.84 -4.35 -8.37
C ASN A 86 -16.27 -3.83 -8.07
N ALA A 87 -16.42 -2.86 -7.16
CA ALA A 87 -17.70 -2.26 -6.83
C ALA A 87 -18.29 -1.47 -8.02
N ILE A 88 -17.45 -0.80 -8.81
CA ILE A 88 -17.85 -0.16 -10.08
C ILE A 88 -18.28 -1.23 -11.09
N ALA A 89 -17.49 -2.29 -11.27
CA ALA A 89 -17.80 -3.38 -12.21
C ALA A 89 -19.11 -4.11 -11.85
N ALA A 90 -19.43 -4.20 -10.56
CA ALA A 90 -20.68 -4.76 -10.05
C ALA A 90 -21.88 -3.78 -10.11
N GLY A 91 -21.66 -2.51 -10.52
CA GLY A 91 -22.69 -1.48 -10.56
C GLY A 91 -23.09 -0.91 -9.19
N ALA A 92 -22.33 -1.21 -8.13
CA ALA A 92 -22.57 -0.68 -6.79
C ALA A 92 -22.04 0.77 -6.62
N LEU A 93 -21.07 1.17 -7.44
CA LEU A 93 -20.53 2.53 -7.50
C LEU A 93 -20.54 3.06 -8.94
N ASN A 94 -20.67 4.38 -9.10
CA ASN A 94 -20.54 5.03 -10.41
C ASN A 94 -19.11 5.55 -10.60
N LYS A 95 -18.49 5.21 -11.74
CA LYS A 95 -17.13 5.64 -12.07
C LYS A 95 -17.01 7.16 -12.21
N GLU A 96 -18.03 7.81 -12.75
CA GLU A 96 -18.04 9.27 -13.00
C GLU A 96 -17.91 10.12 -11.72
N ASP A 97 -18.16 9.54 -10.55
CA ASP A 97 -17.99 10.22 -9.27
C ASP A 97 -16.53 10.33 -8.82
N PHE A 98 -15.63 9.51 -9.38
CA PHE A 98 -14.20 9.48 -9.04
C PHE A 98 -13.30 10.22 -10.03
N ASP A 99 -13.81 10.56 -11.22
CA ASP A 99 -13.07 11.22 -12.31
C ASP A 99 -13.27 12.77 -12.33
N LYS A 100 -13.80 13.36 -11.25
CA LYS A 100 -14.02 14.82 -11.08
C LYS A 100 -12.84 15.52 -10.42
#